data_AF-A0A4Q2LMA8-F1
#
_entry.id   AF-A0A4Q2LMA8-F1
#
_cell.length_a   1.000
_cell.length_b   1.000
_cell.length_c   1.000
_cell.angle_alpha   90.00
_cell.angle_beta   90.00
_cell.angle_gamma   90.00
#
_symmetry.space_group_name_H-M   'P 1'
#
loop_
_entity.id
_entity.type
_entity.pdbx_description
1 polymer ?
#
loop_
_entity_poly.entity_id
_entity_poly.type
_entity_poly.pdbx_seq_one_letter_code
_entity_poly.pdbx_strand_id
1 'polypeptide(L)'
;MDDALEQNDFEAVKSLLVCGFDLMNFNKLGYKNVIGLDFDDLRTRDIPEVFKGYNYITLKLICSNYEQNLNQMINREAGGLVDTELLEKMYQRILERELLVNEFQIDVKDKKPKQVMDEAIQLIDNAVAHLDYEYFKPQNEKFYSWVFSNGLR
;
A
#
# COMPACT_ATOMS: atom_id res chain seq x y z
N MET A 1 6.24 30.75 -1.54
CA MET A 1 5.91 29.63 -0.62
C MET A 1 5.36 28.44 -1.39
N ASP A 2 5.12 28.55 -2.71
CA ASP A 2 4.59 27.48 -3.56
C ASP A 2 5.66 26.50 -4.12
N ASP A 3 6.91 26.93 -4.28
CA ASP A 3 7.93 26.11 -4.95
C ASP A 3 8.34 24.84 -4.17
N ALA A 4 8.16 24.82 -2.83
CA ALA A 4 8.54 23.68 -1.99
C ALA A 4 7.49 22.55 -1.97
N LEU A 5 6.25 22.84 -2.35
CA LEU A 5 5.19 21.84 -2.46
C LEU A 5 5.28 21.11 -3.81
N GLU A 6 5.53 21.83 -4.91
CA GLU A 6 5.71 21.23 -6.24
C GLU A 6 6.94 20.33 -6.32
N GLN A 7 8.02 20.70 -5.64
CA GLN A 7 9.27 19.94 -5.70
C GLN A 7 9.22 18.62 -4.92
N ASN A 8 8.43 18.56 -3.84
CA ASN A 8 8.20 17.32 -3.10
C ASN A 8 7.28 16.36 -3.87
N ASP A 9 6.19 16.87 -4.45
CA ASP A 9 5.29 16.07 -5.30
C ASP A 9 6.05 15.42 -6.47
N PHE A 10 7.01 16.14 -7.07
CA PHE A 10 7.83 15.63 -8.16
C PHE A 10 8.76 14.47 -7.75
N GLU A 11 9.38 14.54 -6.57
CA GLU A 11 10.30 13.49 -6.09
C GLU A 11 9.56 12.23 -5.60
N ALA A 12 8.38 12.37 -5.01
CA ALA A 12 7.57 11.21 -4.60
C ALA A 12 6.97 10.47 -5.80
N VAL A 13 6.48 11.20 -6.81
CA VAL A 13 6.04 10.63 -8.10
C VAL A 13 7.19 9.89 -8.77
N LYS A 14 8.42 10.42 -8.74
CA LYS A 14 9.61 9.71 -9.21
C LYS A 14 9.85 8.39 -8.48
N SER A 15 9.68 8.31 -7.17
CA SER A 15 9.98 7.07 -6.43
C SER A 15 9.02 5.93 -6.75
N LEU A 16 7.71 6.16 -6.88
CA LEU A 16 6.80 5.10 -7.35
C LEU A 16 7.01 4.82 -8.83
N LEU A 17 7.25 5.84 -9.66
CA LEU A 17 7.61 5.62 -11.05
C LEU A 17 8.87 4.76 -11.16
N VAL A 18 9.87 4.95 -10.30
CA VAL A 18 11.08 4.12 -10.24
C VAL A 18 10.74 2.69 -9.80
N CYS A 19 10.03 2.50 -8.69
CA CYS A 19 9.66 1.15 -8.24
C CYS A 19 8.76 0.42 -9.26
N GLY A 20 7.75 1.10 -9.78
CA GLY A 20 6.87 0.58 -10.83
C GLY A 20 7.63 0.29 -12.12
N PHE A 21 8.57 1.14 -12.51
CA PHE A 21 9.44 0.93 -13.67
C PHE A 21 10.38 -0.26 -13.46
N ASP A 22 10.92 -0.44 -12.26
CA ASP A 22 11.74 -1.61 -11.91
C ASP A 22 10.91 -2.89 -11.99
N LEU A 23 9.70 -2.91 -11.42
CA LEU A 23 8.77 -4.03 -11.51
C LEU A 23 8.42 -4.36 -12.98
N MET A 24 8.13 -3.34 -13.79
CA MET A 24 7.88 -3.50 -15.23
C MET A 24 9.12 -3.98 -15.99
N ASN A 25 10.33 -3.56 -15.61
CA ASN A 25 11.57 -4.01 -16.23
C ASN A 25 11.85 -5.48 -15.90
N PHE A 26 11.63 -5.91 -14.66
CA PHE A 26 11.69 -7.33 -14.33
C PHE A 26 10.69 -8.14 -15.17
N ASN A 27 9.47 -7.63 -15.36
CA ASN A 27 8.51 -8.28 -16.26
C ASN A 27 9.02 -8.39 -17.70
N LYS A 28 9.60 -7.32 -18.25
CA LYS A 28 10.22 -7.29 -19.60
C LYS A 28 11.41 -8.26 -19.72
N LEU A 29 12.17 -8.44 -18.64
CA LEU A 29 13.27 -9.41 -18.56
C LEU A 29 12.78 -10.85 -18.42
N GLY A 30 11.46 -11.08 -18.34
CA GLY A 30 10.85 -12.40 -18.31
C GLY A 30 10.48 -12.90 -16.91
N TYR A 31 10.74 -12.14 -15.85
CA TYR A 31 10.30 -12.49 -14.50
C TYR A 31 8.76 -12.41 -14.43
N LYS A 32 8.12 -13.46 -13.90
CA LYS A 32 6.65 -13.60 -13.91
C LYS A 32 5.98 -13.29 -12.58
N ASN A 33 6.68 -13.49 -11.48
CA ASN A 33 6.15 -13.35 -10.12
C ASN A 33 7.00 -12.34 -9.34
N VAL A 34 6.84 -11.06 -9.66
CA VAL A 34 7.59 -9.99 -9.00
C VAL A 34 6.74 -9.46 -7.84
N ILE A 35 7.31 -9.50 -6.63
CA ILE A 35 6.63 -9.02 -5.41
C ILE A 35 7.29 -7.72 -4.99
N GLY A 36 6.51 -6.64 -4.93
CA GLY A 36 6.89 -5.40 -4.26
C GLY A 36 6.23 -5.32 -2.89
N LEU A 37 6.92 -4.72 -1.93
CA LEU A 37 6.47 -4.52 -0.55
C LEU A 37 6.47 -3.02 -0.22
N ASP A 38 5.85 -2.67 0.90
CA ASP A 38 5.82 -1.30 1.46
C ASP A 38 5.17 -0.25 0.54
N PHE A 39 4.02 -0.62 -0.04
CA PHE A 39 3.12 0.31 -0.75
C PHE A 39 1.98 0.79 0.17
N ASP A 40 2.30 1.61 1.18
CA ASP A 40 1.33 2.04 2.18
C ASP A 40 1.10 3.56 2.23
N ASP A 41 1.46 4.29 1.18
CA ASP A 41 1.36 5.75 1.12
C ASP A 41 0.47 6.28 -0.03
N LEU A 42 0.47 7.61 -0.24
CA LEU A 42 -0.27 8.30 -1.29
C LEU A 42 -0.10 7.66 -2.68
N ARG A 43 1.10 7.17 -2.98
CA ARG A 43 1.52 6.62 -4.27
C ARG A 43 0.81 5.31 -4.58
N THR A 44 0.30 4.60 -3.59
CA THR A 44 -0.49 3.37 -3.79
C THR A 44 -1.70 3.62 -4.70
N ARG A 45 -2.25 4.84 -4.69
CA ARG A 45 -3.35 5.25 -5.56
C ARG A 45 -3.02 5.28 -7.05
N ASP A 46 -1.73 5.34 -7.41
CA ASP A 46 -1.31 5.42 -8.82
C ASP A 46 -1.14 4.01 -9.42
N ILE A 47 -1.07 2.97 -8.58
CA ILE A 47 -0.86 1.58 -9.02
C ILE A 47 -1.90 1.15 -10.08
N PRO A 48 -3.22 1.37 -9.92
CA PRO A 48 -4.17 1.00 -10.95
C PRO A 48 -4.01 1.76 -12.27
N GLU A 49 -3.52 3.01 -12.23
CA GLU A 49 -3.28 3.74 -13.47
C GLU A 49 -2.05 3.20 -14.20
N VAL A 50 -0.95 2.97 -13.46
CA VAL A 50 0.34 2.54 -14.01
C VAL A 50 0.30 1.09 -14.52
N PHE A 51 -0.39 0.20 -13.81
CA PHE A 51 -0.44 -1.23 -14.12
C PHE A 51 -1.69 -1.66 -14.90
N LYS A 52 -2.48 -0.72 -15.43
CA LYS A 52 -3.60 -1.05 -16.33
C LYS A 52 -3.11 -1.91 -17.50
N GLY A 53 -3.84 -2.99 -17.80
CA GLY A 53 -3.46 -3.98 -18.82
C GLY A 53 -2.46 -5.05 -18.35
N TYR A 54 -1.92 -4.95 -17.14
CA TYR A 54 -1.07 -5.98 -16.53
C TYR A 54 -1.88 -6.89 -15.61
N ASN A 55 -1.47 -8.16 -15.51
CA ASN A 55 -1.99 -9.08 -14.51
C ASN A 55 -1.31 -8.79 -13.17
N TYR A 56 -1.91 -7.92 -12.37
CA TYR A 56 -1.42 -7.54 -11.05
C TYR A 56 -2.54 -7.61 -10.03
N ILE A 57 -2.16 -7.85 -8.78
CA ILE A 57 -3.01 -7.63 -7.61
C ILE A 57 -2.22 -6.89 -6.55
N THR A 58 -2.92 -6.27 -5.61
CA THR A 58 -2.33 -5.74 -4.38
C THR A 58 -3.02 -6.37 -3.18
N LEU A 59 -2.27 -6.63 -2.12
CA LEU A 59 -2.80 -7.14 -0.85
C LEU A 59 -2.74 -6.01 0.18
N LYS A 60 -3.91 -5.51 0.58
CA LYS A 60 -4.07 -4.52 1.65
C LYS A 60 -4.20 -5.25 2.98
N LEU A 61 -3.13 -5.26 3.77
CA LEU A 61 -3.19 -5.77 5.14
C LEU A 61 -3.77 -4.69 6.05
N ILE A 62 -4.83 -5.03 6.77
CA ILE A 62 -5.42 -4.18 7.81
C ILE A 62 -5.50 -4.96 9.12
N CYS A 63 -5.60 -4.25 10.24
CA CYS A 63 -5.98 -4.87 11.50
C CYS A 63 -7.25 -4.17 11.99
N SER A 64 -8.37 -4.86 12.09
CA SER A 64 -9.61 -4.25 12.60
C SER A 64 -9.63 -4.06 14.11
N ASN A 65 -8.58 -4.49 14.84
CA ASN A 65 -8.40 -4.25 16.27
C ASN A 65 -7.26 -3.24 16.50
N TYR A 66 -7.59 -2.01 16.89
CA TYR A 66 -6.60 -0.97 17.16
C TYR A 66 -5.63 -1.34 18.29
N GLU A 67 -6.12 -1.93 19.38
CA GLU A 67 -5.27 -2.32 20.51
C GLU A 67 -4.23 -3.37 20.11
N GLN A 68 -4.62 -4.33 19.26
CA GLN A 68 -3.67 -5.30 18.70
C GLN A 68 -2.61 -4.59 17.86
N ASN A 69 -3.03 -3.69 16.97
CA ASN A 69 -2.11 -2.94 16.10
C ASN A 69 -1.12 -2.11 16.93
N LEU A 70 -1.63 -1.32 17.87
CA LEU A 70 -0.85 -0.50 18.80
C LEU A 70 0.18 -1.35 19.57
N ASN A 71 -0.25 -2.46 20.16
CA ASN A 71 0.63 -3.35 20.91
C ASN A 71 1.72 -3.95 20.01
N GLN A 72 1.41 -4.33 18.77
CA GLN A 72 2.41 -4.87 17.84
C GLN A 72 3.42 -3.80 17.41
N MET A 73 2.98 -2.56 17.20
CA MET A 73 3.87 -1.46 16.82
C MET A 73 4.77 -1.02 17.97
N ILE A 74 4.26 -0.95 19.20
CA ILE A 74 5.06 -0.62 20.40
C ILE A 74 6.13 -1.70 20.69
N ASN A 75 5.80 -2.97 20.44
CA ASN A 75 6.67 -4.10 20.79
C ASN A 75 7.47 -4.66 19.60
N ARG A 76 7.68 -3.86 18.54
CA ARG A 76 8.42 -4.28 17.34
C ARG A 76 9.90 -4.52 17.69
N GLU A 77 10.45 -5.67 17.27
CA GLU A 77 11.80 -6.12 17.64
C GLU A 77 12.92 -5.14 17.27
N ALA A 78 12.73 -4.32 16.24
CA ALA A 78 13.68 -3.32 15.76
C ALA A 78 13.64 -1.97 16.51
N GLY A 79 12.96 -1.92 17.67
CA GLY A 79 12.59 -0.68 18.34
C GLY A 79 11.19 -0.26 17.89
N GLY A 80 10.24 -0.31 18.82
CA GLY A 80 8.85 0.00 18.55
C GLY A 80 8.61 1.40 18.00
N LEU A 81 7.47 1.56 17.34
CA LEU A 81 7.03 2.82 16.79
C LEU A 81 6.71 3.81 17.93
N VAL A 82 7.24 5.02 17.84
CA VAL A 82 7.18 6.02 18.93
C VAL A 82 5.96 6.95 18.81
N ASP A 83 5.43 7.13 17.60
CA ASP A 83 4.33 8.06 17.32
C ASP A 83 2.96 7.35 17.28
N THR A 84 2.36 7.21 18.45
CA THR A 84 1.06 6.53 18.64
C THR A 84 -0.13 7.37 18.17
N GLU A 85 -0.01 8.71 18.15
CA GLU A 85 -1.04 9.60 17.61
C GLU A 85 -1.11 9.48 16.08
N LEU A 86 0.05 9.44 15.43
CA LEU A 86 0.15 9.18 14.00
C LEU A 86 -0.43 7.80 13.65
N LEU A 87 -0.12 6.79 14.45
CA LEU A 87 -0.68 5.45 14.28
C LEU A 87 -2.22 5.45 14.33
N GLU A 88 -2.82 6.17 15.27
CA GLU A 88 -4.28 6.26 15.40
C GLU A 88 -4.92 6.91 14.17
N LYS A 89 -4.35 8.03 13.70
CA LYS A 89 -4.84 8.71 12.49
C LYS A 89 -4.75 7.81 11.27
N MET A 90 -3.61 7.14 11.08
CA MET A 90 -3.40 6.20 9.98
C MET A 90 -4.36 5.02 10.05
N TYR A 91 -4.56 4.46 11.24
CA TYR A 91 -5.49 3.36 11.47
C TYR A 91 -6.91 3.70 11.01
N GLN A 92 -7.43 4.87 11.40
CA GLN A 92 -8.77 5.33 11.00
C GLN A 92 -8.87 5.44 9.46
N ARG A 93 -7.88 6.07 8.82
CA ARG A 93 -7.87 6.27 7.37
C ARG A 93 -7.77 4.96 6.59
N ILE A 94 -6.90 4.06 7.01
CA ILE A 94 -6.69 2.77 6.34
C ILE A 94 -7.98 1.95 6.35
N LEU A 95 -8.75 1.95 7.44
CA LEU A 95 -9.99 1.20 7.55
C LEU A 95 -11.12 1.80 6.71
N GLU A 96 -11.20 3.13 6.60
CA GLU A 96 -12.24 3.82 5.83
C GLU A 96 -11.98 3.81 4.32
N ARG A 97 -10.72 3.60 3.90
CA ARG A 97 -10.36 3.64 2.49
C ARG A 97 -10.93 2.44 1.71
N GLU A 98 -11.77 2.76 0.73
CA GLU A 98 -12.25 1.82 -0.29
C GLU A 98 -11.08 1.13 -1.02
N LEU A 99 -11.31 -0.12 -1.42
CA LEU A 99 -10.30 -0.88 -2.15
C LEU A 99 -10.07 -0.28 -3.54
N LEU A 100 -8.82 -0.28 -3.97
CA LEU A 100 -8.45 0.06 -5.33
C LEU A 100 -8.78 -1.10 -6.27
N VAL A 101 -8.75 -0.83 -7.58
CA VAL A 101 -8.89 -1.89 -8.59
C VAL A 101 -7.79 -2.94 -8.39
N ASN A 102 -8.19 -4.22 -8.38
CA ASN A 102 -7.35 -5.39 -8.12
C ASN A 102 -6.68 -5.39 -6.72
N GLU A 103 -7.20 -4.63 -5.77
CA GLU A 103 -6.78 -4.68 -4.38
C GLU A 103 -7.68 -5.61 -3.56
N PHE A 104 -7.05 -6.50 -2.80
CA PHE A 104 -7.73 -7.45 -1.92
C PHE A 104 -7.33 -7.19 -0.47
N GLN A 105 -8.31 -7.21 0.42
CA GLN A 105 -8.08 -6.94 1.84
C GLN A 105 -7.87 -8.21 2.64
N ILE A 106 -6.89 -8.20 3.54
CA ILE A 106 -6.72 -9.23 4.57
C ILE A 106 -6.77 -8.53 5.93
N ASP A 107 -7.75 -8.90 6.75
CA ASP A 107 -7.80 -8.48 8.16
C ASP A 107 -6.98 -9.41 9.03
N VAL A 108 -5.91 -8.90 9.64
CA VAL A 108 -4.97 -9.66 10.48
C VAL A 108 -5.39 -9.74 11.95
N LYS A 109 -6.54 -9.19 12.31
CA LYS A 109 -7.09 -9.28 13.67
C LYS A 109 -7.14 -10.75 14.13
N ASP A 110 -6.58 -11.00 15.32
CA ASP A 110 -6.52 -12.30 16.00
C ASP A 110 -5.85 -13.44 15.19
N LYS A 111 -5.18 -13.11 14.08
CA LYS A 111 -4.48 -14.08 13.23
C LYS A 111 -3.01 -14.17 13.59
N LYS A 112 -2.49 -15.40 13.56
CA LYS A 112 -1.05 -15.68 13.58
C LYS A 112 -0.45 -15.41 12.19
N PRO A 113 0.87 -15.11 12.10
CA PRO A 113 1.54 -14.88 10.82
C PRO A 113 1.30 -15.98 9.77
N LYS A 114 1.29 -17.26 10.18
CA LYS A 114 1.02 -18.39 9.28
C LYS A 114 -0.40 -18.35 8.68
N GLN A 115 -1.40 -17.93 9.44
CA GLN A 115 -2.78 -17.82 8.95
C GLN A 115 -2.91 -16.70 7.92
N VAL A 116 -2.26 -15.56 8.17
CA VAL A 116 -2.20 -14.44 7.22
C VAL A 116 -1.49 -14.86 5.93
N MET A 117 -0.39 -15.61 6.05
CA MET A 117 0.35 -16.14 4.90
C MET A 117 -0.50 -17.11 4.07
N ASP A 118 -1.20 -18.04 4.71
CA ASP A 118 -2.04 -19.02 4.01
C ASP A 118 -3.18 -18.34 3.24
N GLU A 119 -3.79 -17.32 3.84
CA GLU A 119 -4.82 -16.52 3.18
C GLU A 119 -4.27 -15.68 2.03
N ALA A 120 -3.08 -15.09 2.19
CA ALA A 120 -2.40 -14.37 1.11
C ALA A 120 -2.12 -15.29 -0.08
N ILE A 121 -1.61 -16.50 0.16
CA ILE A 121 -1.37 -17.51 -0.89
C ILE A 121 -2.69 -17.88 -1.58
N GLN A 122 -3.75 -18.15 -0.80
CA GLN A 122 -5.06 -18.47 -1.37
C GLN A 122 -5.60 -17.33 -2.25
N LEU A 123 -5.44 -16.07 -1.84
CA LEU A 123 -5.82 -14.93 -2.66
C LEU A 123 -4.98 -14.84 -3.93
N ILE A 124 -3.65 -14.98 -3.84
CA ILE A 124 -2.75 -14.94 -4.99
C ILE A 124 -3.12 -16.03 -6.02
N ASP A 125 -3.41 -17.24 -5.56
CA ASP A 125 -3.71 -18.39 -6.44
C ASP A 125 -5.07 -18.27 -7.13
N ASN A 126 -6.03 -17.55 -6.55
CA ASN A 126 -7.41 -17.51 -7.02
C ASN A 126 -7.87 -16.13 -7.53
N ALA A 127 -7.10 -15.07 -7.28
CA ALA A 127 -7.47 -13.74 -7.72
C ALA A 127 -7.45 -13.64 -9.25
N VAL A 128 -8.48 -12.99 -9.79
CA VAL A 128 -8.56 -12.66 -11.21
C VAL A 128 -8.37 -11.16 -11.33
N ALA A 129 -7.24 -10.73 -11.89
CA ALA A 129 -6.99 -9.32 -12.14
C ALA A 129 -7.87 -8.81 -13.29
N HIS A 130 -8.52 -7.69 -13.08
CA HIS A 130 -9.17 -6.92 -14.12
C HIS A 130 -8.11 -6.19 -14.93
N LEU A 131 -8.04 -6.44 -16.24
CA LEU A 131 -7.03 -5.84 -17.12
C LEU A 131 -7.53 -4.55 -17.79
N ASP A 132 -8.83 -4.45 -18.00
CA ASP A 132 -9.48 -3.27 -18.56
C ASP A 132 -10.57 -2.77 -17.62
N TYR A 133 -10.49 -1.48 -17.29
CA TYR A 133 -11.35 -0.80 -16.32
C TYR A 133 -11.22 0.71 -16.47
N GLU A 134 -12.29 1.43 -16.12
CA GLU A 134 -12.20 2.86 -15.85
C GLU A 134 -11.68 3.05 -14.42
N TYR A 135 -10.75 4.00 -14.25
CA TYR A 135 -10.17 4.27 -12.94
C TYR A 135 -10.37 5.73 -12.55
N PHE A 136 -11.10 5.94 -11.46
CA PHE A 136 -11.27 7.23 -10.82
C PHE A 136 -10.31 7.29 -9.64
N LYS A 137 -9.17 7.96 -9.85
CA LYS A 137 -8.12 8.08 -8.83
C LYS A 137 -8.67 8.72 -7.54
N PRO A 138 -8.58 8.07 -6.37
CA PRO A 138 -9.09 8.64 -5.14
C PRO A 138 -8.28 9.87 -4.69
N GLN A 139 -8.95 10.74 -3.93
CA GLN A 139 -8.36 11.97 -3.42
C GLN A 139 -7.20 11.69 -2.44
N ASN A 140 -6.27 12.65 -2.31
CA ASN A 140 -5.03 12.48 -1.54
C ASN A 140 -5.30 12.11 -0.08
N GLU A 141 -6.34 12.70 0.50
CA GLU A 141 -6.68 12.67 1.93
C GLU A 141 -7.15 11.29 2.39
N LYS A 142 -7.45 10.38 1.44
CA LYS A 142 -7.77 8.97 1.72
C LYS A 142 -6.52 8.11 1.95
N PHE A 143 -5.34 8.63 1.70
CA PHE A 143 -4.06 7.96 1.90
C PHE A 143 -3.23 8.68 2.93
N TYR A 144 -2.32 7.95 3.56
CA TYR A 144 -1.49 8.46 4.63
C TYR A 144 -0.12 7.83 4.53
N SER A 145 0.95 8.59 4.81
CA SER A 145 2.32 8.11 4.69
C SER A 145 3.03 8.17 6.04
N TRP A 146 3.75 7.10 6.39
CA TRP A 146 4.66 7.11 7.55
C TRP A 146 5.90 7.97 7.31
N VAL A 147 6.36 8.02 6.06
CA VAL A 147 7.50 8.85 5.66
C VAL A 147 6.97 10.19 5.22
N PHE A 148 7.54 11.28 5.74
CA PHE A 148 7.19 12.63 5.34
C PHE A 148 7.44 12.79 3.84
N SER A 149 6.39 12.74 3.04
CA SER A 149 6.41 12.95 1.60
C SER A 149 5.23 13.86 1.25
N ASN A 150 5.46 14.83 0.36
CA ASN A 150 4.41 15.69 -0.20
C ASN A 150 3.62 16.55 0.80
N GLY A 151 4.24 16.95 1.91
CA GLY A 151 3.56 17.77 2.93
C GLY A 151 2.39 17.06 3.62
N LEU A 152 2.23 15.75 3.40
CA LEU A 152 1.32 14.90 4.13
C LEU A 152 1.99 14.45 5.41
N ARG A 153 1.33 14.73 6.53
CA ARG A 153 1.66 14.22 7.84
C ARG A 153 0.39 13.84 8.58
#